data_AF-A0A7J6R074-F1
#
_entry.id   AF-A0A7J6R074-F1
#
_cell.length_a   1.000
_cell.length_b   1.000
_cell.length_c   1.000
_cell.angle_alpha   90.00
_cell.angle_beta   90.00
_cell.angle_gamma   90.00
#
_symmetry.space_group_name_H-M   'P 1'
#
loop_
_entity.id
_entity.type
_entity.pdbx_description
1 polymer ?
#
loop_
_entity_poly.entity_id
_entity_poly.type
_entity_poly.pdbx_seq_one_letter_code
_entity_poly.pdbx_strand_id
1 'polypeptide(L)' 'MNRYKVHRMLGDGTYGSVLRAQNKQTGELVAIKKMKKKYYSWDECMALREVRSLRKLTHPHIVKLREVIREADELHLV' A
#
# COMPACT_ATOMS: atom_id res chain seq x y z
N MET A 1 -5.74 5.13 -6.70
CA MET A 1 -6.00 3.70 -7.01
C MET A 1 -6.24 3.40 -8.49
N ASN A 2 -6.57 4.37 -9.37
CA ASN A 2 -6.96 4.11 -10.76
C ASN A 2 -5.94 3.31 -11.62
N ARG A 3 -4.64 3.35 -11.29
CA ARG A 3 -3.58 2.61 -11.99
C ARG A 3 -3.62 1.09 -11.77
N TYR A 4 -4.39 0.63 -10.79
CA TYR A 4 -4.41 -0.78 -10.39
C TYR A 4 -5.77 -1.41 -10.66
N LYS A 5 -5.78 -2.62 -11.20
CA LYS A 5 -6.96 -3.48 -11.30
C LYS A 5 -6.96 -4.42 -10.09
N VAL A 6 -7.87 -4.20 -9.15
CA VAL A 6 -8.01 -5.06 -7.97
C VAL A 6 -8.68 -6.38 -8.37
N HIS A 7 -8.16 -7.51 -7.86
CA HIS A 7 -8.68 -8.85 -8.16
C HIS A 7 -9.46 -9.44 -6.99
N ARG A 8 -8.80 -9.66 -5.85
CA ARG A 8 -9.38 -10.30 -4.67
C ARG A 8 -8.65 -9.90 -3.40
N MET A 9 -9.31 -10.06 -2.26
CA MET A 9 -8.67 -9.95 -0.95
C MET A 9 -7.74 -11.16 -0.71
N LEU A 10 -6.54 -10.89 -0.21
CA LEU A 10 -5.56 -11.88 0.22
C LEU A 10 -5.62 -12.13 1.73
N GLY A 11 -6.00 -11.12 2.50
CA GLY A 11 -6.19 -11.25 3.93
C GLY A 11 -6.81 -9.99 4.54
N ASP A 12 -7.46 -10.17 5.68
CA ASP A 12 -8.00 -9.07 6.47
C ASP A 12 -7.41 -9.12 7.88
N GLY A 13 -6.67 -8.08 8.24
CA GLY A 13 -6.04 -7.95 9.55
C GLY A 13 -6.68 -6.84 10.38
N THR A 14 -6.20 -6.68 11.61
CA THR A 14 -6.72 -5.68 12.55
C THR A 14 -6.63 -4.25 12.00
N TYR A 15 -5.51 -3.91 11.36
CA TYR A 15 -5.21 -2.52 10.95
C TYR A 15 -5.41 -2.25 9.46
N GLY A 16 -5.67 -3.28 8.67
CA GLY A 16 -5.76 -3.16 7.22
C GLY A 16 -6.11 -4.46 6.53
N SER A 17 -6.57 -4.34 5.29
CA SER A 17 -6.89 -5.47 4.41
C SER A 17 -5.91 -5.47 3.25
N VAL A 18 -5.43 -6.64 2.85
CA VAL A 18 -4.48 -6.79 1.75
C VAL A 18 -5.22 -7.30 0.53
N LEU A 19 -5.06 -6.60 -0.60
CA LEU A 19 -5.69 -6.91 -1.87
C LEU A 19 -4.62 -7.36 -2.86
N ARG A 20 -4.91 -8.39 -3.65
CA ARG A 20 -4.16 -8.69 -4.87
C ARG A 20 -4.65 -7.78 -5.97
N ALA A 21 -3.73 -7.07 -6.61
CA ALA A 21 -4.03 -6.20 -7.75
C ALA A 21 -2.97 -6.36 -8.85
N GLN A 22 -3.29 -5.82 -10.02
CA GLN A 22 -2.37 -5.74 -11.15
C GLN A 22 -2.21 -4.29 -11.57
N ASN A 23 -0.97 -3.84 -11.75
CA ASN A 23 -0.70 -2.55 -12.37
C ASN A 23 -1.15 -2.62 -13.84
N LYS A 24 -2.08 -1.75 -14.24
CA LYS A 24 -2.69 -1.76 -15.58
C LYS A 24 -1.68 -1.43 -16.69
N GLN A 25 -0.63 -0.68 -16.37
CA GLN A 25 0.37 -0.25 -17.36
C GLN A 25 1.49 -1.28 -17.52
N THR A 26 2.02 -1.80 -16.41
CA THR A 26 3.17 -2.73 -16.45
C THR A 26 2.76 -4.19 -16.50
N GLY A 27 1.48 -4.51 -16.24
CA GLY A 27 0.99 -5.89 -16.09
C GLY A 27 1.45 -6.57 -14.80
N GLU A 28 2.21 -5.87 -13.96
CA GLU A 28 2.82 -6.44 -12.77
C GLU A 28 1.80 -6.71 -11.66
N LEU A 29 1.88 -7.89 -11.06
CA LEU A 29 1.08 -8.25 -9.90
C LEU A 29 1.67 -7.66 -8.63
N VAL A 30 0.81 -7.01 -7.84
CA VAL A 30 1.16 -6.33 -6.60
C VAL A 30 0.20 -6.71 -5.46
N ALA A 31 0.66 -6.54 -4.23
CA ALA A 31 -0.18 -6.54 -3.05
C ALA A 31 -0.44 -5.10 -2.62
N ILE A 32 -1.69 -4.75 -2.36
CA ILE A 32 -2.07 -3.41 -1.89
C ILE A 32 -2.65 -3.55 -0.48
N LYS A 33 -1.94 -3.04 0.52
CA LYS A 33 -2.43 -2.95 1.90
C LYS A 33 -3.24 -1.68 2.06
N LYS A 34 -4.56 -1.82 2.16
CA LYS A 34 -5.50 -0.74 2.49
C LYS A 34 -5.59 -0.62 4.01
N MET A 35 -5.26 0.56 4.55
CA MET A 35 -5.38 0.83 5.98
C MET A 35 -6.84 1.07 6.36
N LYS A 36 -7.29 0.53 7.49
CA LYS A 36 -8.65 0.73 8.01
C LYS A 36 -8.84 2.11 8.66
N LYS A 37 -7.77 2.67 9.23
CA LYS A 37 -7.77 4.03 9.79
C LYS A 37 -7.75 5.06 8.65
N LYS A 38 -8.51 6.15 8.81
CA LYS A 38 -8.44 7.33 7.94
C LYS A 38 -7.25 8.21 8.29
N TYR A 39 -6.64 8.80 7.27
CA TYR A 39 -5.49 9.69 7.39
C TYR A 39 -5.79 11.01 6.68
N TYR A 40 -5.70 12.11 7.42
CA TYR A 40 -6.13 13.43 6.94
C TYR A 40 -4.99 14.28 6.38
N SER A 41 -3.74 13.88 6.60
CA SER A 41 -2.56 14.55 6.05
C SER A 41 -1.52 13.57 5.53
N TRP A 42 -0.69 14.04 4.60
CA TRP A 42 0.47 13.28 4.13
C TRP A 42 1.51 13.08 5.23
N ASP A 43 1.70 14.09 6.10
CA ASP A 43 2.64 13.99 7.21
C ASP A 43 2.26 12.87 8.18
N GLU A 44 0.96 12.71 8.49
CA GLU A 44 0.47 11.59 9.31
C GLU A 44 0.79 10.24 8.67
N CYS A 45 0.59 10.12 7.35
CA CYS A 45 0.90 8.90 6.60
C CYS A 45 2.41 8.60 6.62
N MET A 46 3.25 9.62 6.41
CA MET A 46 4.71 9.47 6.34
C MET A 46 5.35 9.24 7.71
N ALA A 47 4.71 9.69 8.78
CA ALA A 47 5.14 9.45 10.16
C ALA A 47 4.95 7.98 10.60
N LEU A 48 4.14 7.19 9.90
CA LEU A 48 3.94 5.78 10.20
C LEU A 48 5.27 5.01 10.15
N ARG A 49 5.54 4.24 11.22
CA ARG A 49 6.77 3.44 11.33
C ARG A 49 6.94 2.49 10.13
N GLU A 50 5.85 1.85 9.69
CA GLU A 50 5.87 0.93 8.55
C GLU A 50 6.33 1.62 7.26
N VAL A 51 5.77 2.79 6.95
CA VAL A 51 6.16 3.59 5.78
C VAL A 51 7.61 4.08 5.90
N ARG A 52 7.97 4.64 7.06
CA ARG A 52 9.31 5.20 7.30
C ARG A 52 10.41 4.13 7.18
N SER A 53 10.14 2.92 7.67
CA SER A 53 11.05 1.78 7.54
C SER A 53 11.14 1.30 6.11
N LEU A 54 10.01 0.95 5.48
CA LEU A 54 10.03 0.35 4.14
C LEU A 54 10.55 1.29 3.05
N ARG A 55 10.37 2.61 3.18
CA ARG A 55 10.94 3.60 2.25
C ARG A 55 12.47 3.59 2.22
N LYS A 56 13.13 3.17 3.31
CA LYS A 56 14.59 3.14 3.42
C LYS A 56 15.20 1.79 3.05
N LEU A 57 14.39 0.74 3.01
CA LEU A 57 14.85 -0.62 2.78
C LEU A 57 14.78 -0.97 1.30
N THR A 58 15.94 -1.20 0.69
CA THR A 58 16.04 -1.73 -0.67
C THR A 58 16.97 -2.93 -0.64
N HIS A 59 16.41 -4.14 -0.71
CA HIS A 59 17.16 -5.38 -0.60
C HIS A 59 16.38 -6.53 -1.27
N PRO A 60 17.05 -7.48 -1.96
CA PRO A 60 16.36 -8.58 -2.67
C PRO A 60 15.51 -9.49 -1.77
N HIS A 61 15.83 -9.57 -0.47
CA HIS A 61 15.11 -10.41 0.50
C HIS A 61 14.16 -9.62 1.42
N ILE A 62 13.89 -8.35 1.11
CA ILE A 62 12.93 -7.52 1.84
C ILE A 62 11.89 -7.02 0.84
N VAL A 63 10.61 -7.13 1.20
CA VAL A 63 9.54 -6.59 0.36
C VAL A 63 9.73 -5.09 0.16
N LYS A 64 9.74 -4.66 -1.11
CA LYS A 64 9.90 -3.27 -1.47
C LYS A 64 8.55 -2.57 -1.44
N LEU A 65 8.45 -1.46 -0.71
CA LEU A 65 7.36 -0.51 -0.85
C LEU A 65 7.55 0.25 -2.16
N ARG A 66 6.62 0.05 -3.09
CA ARG A 66 6.65 0.65 -4.43
C ARG A 66 6.03 2.03 -4.42
N GLU A 67 4.90 2.17 -3.73
CA GLU A 67 4.17 3.42 -3.69
C GLU A 67 3.36 3.55 -2.40
N VAL A 68 3.19 4.79 -1.97
CA VAL A 68 2.18 5.16 -0.98
C VAL A 68 1.13 6.00 -1.68
N ILE A 69 -0.14 5.61 -1.58
CA ILE A 69 -1.26 6.30 -2.21
C ILE A 69 -2.22 6.75 -1.11
N ARG A 70 -2.53 8.04 -1.08
CA ARG A 70 -3.60 8.59 -0.26
C ARG A 70 -4.71 9.11 -1.16
N GLU A 71 -5.93 8.61 -0.98
CA GLU A 71 -7.10 8.97 -1.79
C GLU A 71 -8.34 8.95 -0.89
N ALA A 72 -9.12 10.03 -0.85
CA ALA A 72 -10.32 10.16 0.00
C ALA A 72 -10.08 9.77 1.48
N ASP A 73 -8.96 10.25 2.05
CA ASP A 73 -8.47 9.92 3.40
C ASP A 73 -8.13 8.44 3.65
N GLU A 74 -8.19 7.60 2.62
CA GLU A 74 -7.75 6.20 2.69
C GLU A 74 -6.28 6.08 2.28
N LEU A 75 -5.51 5.35 3.09
CA LEU A 75 -4.10 5.08 2.84
C LEU A 75 -3.92 3.67 2.27
N HIS A 76 -3.19 3.59 1.15
CA HIS A 76 -2.84 2.35 0.49
C HIS A 76 -1.32 2.24 0.33
N LEU A 77 -0.76 1.11 0.74
CA LEU A 77 0.65 0.78 0.57
C LEU A 77 0.77 -0.29 -0.52
N VAL A 78 1.48 0.01 -1.60
CA VAL A 78 1.70 -0.89 -2.75
C VAL A 78 3.13 -1.42 -2.75
#